data_AF-A0A2G9S1Y0-F1
#
_entry.id   AF-A0A2G9S1Y0-F1
#
_cell.length_a   1.000
_cell.length_b   1.000
_cell.length_c   1.000
_cell.angle_alpha   90.00
_cell.angle_beta   90.00
_cell.angle_gamma   90.00
#
_symmetry.space_group_name_H-M   'P 1'
#
loop_
_entity.id
_entity.type
_entity.pdbx_description
1 polymer ?
#
loop_
_entity_poly.entity_id
_entity_poly.type
_entity_poly.pdbx_seq_one_letter_code
_entity_poly.pdbx_strand_id
1 'polypeptide(L)'
;NVLKELERRKADLNSVTESSAALQCLVEGSEIILEEKLCVLNAGWSRVRTWTEDWCNTLLNHQSQMEIFDENVAHISTWLYQAEALLDEIEKKPVIKKEETVKRLLSELDDVSLRVDNVRDQAIILMNSRGNSCRELVEPKLAELNRNFEKVSQHIKAAKMLVNHDALAQSPGEGSVPTETTAVELEVFESELLVVQKVLERCLQSPTESEK
;
A
#
# COMPACT_ATOMS: atom_id res chain seq x y z
N ASN A 1 -32.98 93.84 34.39
CA ASN A 1 -33.30 92.40 34.17
C ASN A 1 -32.34 91.67 33.21
N VAL A 2 -31.34 92.33 32.61
CA VAL A 2 -30.36 91.69 31.70
C VAL A 2 -29.33 90.82 32.45
N LEU A 3 -28.90 91.23 33.64
CA LEU A 3 -27.96 90.48 34.48
C LEU A 3 -28.46 89.06 34.81
N LYS A 4 -29.72 88.93 35.25
CA LYS A 4 -30.34 87.62 35.56
C LYS A 4 -30.44 86.71 34.33
N GLU A 5 -30.74 87.28 33.17
CA GLU A 5 -30.78 86.53 31.91
C GLU A 5 -29.36 86.07 31.50
N LEU A 6 -28.34 86.90 31.73
CA LEU A 6 -26.95 86.56 31.46
C LEU A 6 -26.42 85.47 32.43
N GLU A 7 -26.80 85.53 33.70
CA GLU A 7 -26.53 84.48 34.69
C GLU A 7 -27.20 83.15 34.30
N ARG A 8 -28.47 83.18 33.85
CA ARG A 8 -29.15 81.99 33.33
C ARG A 8 -28.42 81.42 32.12
N ARG A 9 -28.10 82.26 31.13
CA ARG A 9 -27.35 81.82 29.93
C ARG A 9 -25.97 81.25 30.25
N LYS A 10 -25.28 81.78 31.27
CA LYS A 10 -24.00 81.24 31.76
C LYS A 10 -24.19 79.85 32.37
N ALA A 11 -25.24 79.63 33.16
CA ALA A 11 -25.56 78.32 33.71
C ALA A 11 -25.92 77.32 32.59
N ASP A 12 -26.72 77.74 31.61
CA ASP A 12 -27.09 76.92 30.45
C ASP A 12 -25.84 76.54 29.63
N LEU A 13 -24.94 77.51 29.38
CA LEU A 13 -23.68 77.26 28.67
C LEU A 13 -22.78 76.27 29.42
N ASN A 14 -22.70 76.39 30.75
CA ASN A 14 -21.94 75.44 31.58
C ASN A 14 -22.50 74.02 31.49
N SER A 15 -23.83 73.87 31.56
CA SER A 15 -24.50 72.57 31.42
C SER A 15 -24.28 71.93 30.05
N VAL A 16 -24.36 72.73 28.98
CA VAL A 16 -24.06 72.26 27.61
C VAL A 16 -22.60 71.85 27.48
N THR A 17 -21.67 72.62 28.06
CA THR A 17 -20.23 72.32 28.03
C THR A 17 -19.92 71.02 28.78
N GLU A 18 -20.51 70.82 29.96
CA GLU A 18 -20.36 69.58 30.73
C GLU A 18 -20.93 68.37 29.97
N SER A 19 -22.11 68.52 29.36
CA SER A 19 -22.71 67.47 28.52
C SER A 19 -21.85 67.14 27.31
N SER A 20 -21.27 68.16 26.65
CA SER A 20 -20.36 67.99 25.52
C SER A 20 -19.09 67.23 25.94
N ALA A 21 -18.53 67.55 27.10
CA ALA A 21 -17.35 66.86 27.63
C ALA A 21 -17.64 65.38 27.95
N ALA A 22 -18.79 65.09 28.57
CA ALA A 22 -19.21 63.73 28.86
C ALA A 22 -19.42 62.90 27.57
N LEU A 23 -20.04 63.49 26.55
CA LEU A 23 -20.21 62.85 25.25
C LEU A 23 -18.87 62.60 24.56
N GLN A 24 -17.95 63.57 24.61
CA GLN A 24 -16.62 63.41 24.05
C GLN A 24 -15.86 62.24 24.70
N CYS A 25 -15.85 62.15 26.03
CA CYS A 25 -15.23 61.03 26.73
C CYS A 25 -15.85 59.67 26.38
N LEU A 26 -17.18 59.61 26.18
CA LEU A 26 -17.85 58.38 25.74
C LEU A 26 -17.44 57.97 24.32
N VAL A 27 -17.34 58.94 23.41
CA VAL A 27 -16.91 58.68 22.02
C VAL A 27 -15.46 58.20 22.00
N GLU A 28 -14.54 58.90 22.67
CA GLU A 28 -13.12 58.52 22.76
C GLU A 28 -12.94 57.14 23.41
N GLY A 29 -13.71 56.81 24.46
CA GLY A 29 -13.66 55.49 25.07
C GLY A 29 -14.23 54.36 24.21
N SER A 30 -15.18 54.67 23.31
CA SER A 30 -15.81 53.67 22.44
C SER A 30 -14.90 53.16 21.32
N GLU A 31 -13.96 53.99 20.87
CA GLU A 31 -12.98 53.64 19.83
C GLU A 31 -12.09 52.48 20.27
N ILE A 32 -11.50 52.58 21.47
CA ILE A 32 -10.62 51.54 22.04
C ILE A 32 -11.36 50.20 22.14
N ILE A 33 -12.60 50.22 22.64
CA ILE A 33 -13.43 49.01 22.79
C ILE A 33 -13.73 48.39 21.41
N LEU A 34 -13.97 49.22 20.39
CA LEU A 34 -14.23 48.75 19.04
C LEU A 34 -12.96 48.15 18.40
N GLU A 35 -11.81 48.79 18.58
CA GLU A 35 -10.51 48.28 18.12
C GLU A 35 -10.17 46.93 18.74
N GLU A 36 -10.35 46.77 20.06
CA GLU A 36 -10.15 45.49 20.75
C GLU A 36 -11.05 44.40 20.17
N LYS A 37 -12.34 44.70 19.97
CA LYS A 37 -13.30 43.75 19.37
C LYS A 37 -12.92 43.40 17.94
N LEU A 38 -12.48 44.37 17.15
CA LEU A 38 -12.03 44.16 15.77
C LEU A 38 -10.78 43.27 15.74
N CYS A 39 -9.84 43.49 16.66
CA CYS A 39 -8.64 42.68 16.79
C CYS A 39 -8.96 41.21 17.11
N VAL A 40 -9.83 40.97 18.09
CA VAL A 40 -10.30 39.62 18.45
C VAL A 40 -11.01 38.94 17.29
N LEU A 41 -11.89 39.68 16.59
CA LEU A 41 -12.59 39.15 15.41
C LEU A 41 -11.62 38.80 14.29
N ASN A 42 -10.65 39.68 14.01
CA ASN A 42 -9.65 39.47 12.96
C ASN A 42 -8.75 38.26 13.26
N ALA A 43 -8.37 38.07 14.53
CA ALA A 43 -7.64 36.89 14.98
C ALA A 43 -8.49 35.62 14.84
N GLY A 44 -9.77 35.68 15.25
CA GLY A 44 -10.73 34.58 15.09
C GLY A 44 -10.92 34.18 13.64
N TRP A 45 -11.12 35.16 12.75
CA TRP A 45 -11.25 34.96 11.31
C TRP A 45 -9.99 34.36 10.69
N SER A 46 -8.82 34.83 11.10
CA SER A 46 -7.55 34.29 10.61
C SER A 46 -7.34 32.84 11.02
N ARG A 47 -7.72 32.47 12.24
CA ARG A 47 -7.69 31.07 12.69
C ARG A 47 -8.65 30.19 11.88
N VAL A 48 -9.88 30.66 11.62
CA VAL A 48 -10.84 29.92 10.79
C VAL A 48 -10.31 29.70 9.39
N ARG A 49 -9.67 30.70 8.80
CA ARG A 49 -9.03 30.60 7.48
C ARG A 49 -7.93 29.54 7.48
N THR A 50 -6.98 29.62 8.41
CA THR A 50 -5.90 28.63 8.52
C THR A 50 -6.45 27.22 8.72
N TRP A 51 -7.42 27.05 9.62
CA TRP A 51 -8.04 25.74 9.83
C TRP A 51 -8.74 25.20 8.57
N THR A 52 -9.38 26.08 7.80
CA THR A 52 -10.01 25.71 6.52
C THR A 52 -8.97 25.30 5.47
N GLU A 53 -7.86 26.04 5.37
CA GLU A 53 -6.75 25.72 4.47
C GLU A 53 -6.10 24.38 4.83
N ASP A 54 -5.81 24.14 6.12
CA ASP A 54 -5.23 22.89 6.61
C ASP A 54 -6.14 21.69 6.35
N TRP A 55 -7.46 21.87 6.55
CA TRP A 55 -8.45 20.84 6.27
C TRP A 55 -8.54 20.53 4.76
N CYS A 56 -8.54 21.57 3.92
CA CYS A 56 -8.50 21.42 2.46
C CYS A 56 -7.24 20.66 2.01
N ASN A 57 -6.07 21.04 2.51
CA ASN A 57 -4.80 20.38 2.22
C ASN A 57 -4.83 18.89 2.63
N THR A 58 -5.38 18.59 3.80
CA THR A 58 -5.54 17.21 4.29
C THR A 58 -6.46 16.39 3.37
N LEU A 59 -7.57 16.98 2.92
CA LEU A 59 -8.51 16.31 2.03
C LEU A 59 -7.89 16.05 0.65
N LEU A 60 -7.23 17.06 0.06
CA LEU A 60 -6.56 16.95 -1.24
C LEU A 60 -5.42 15.93 -1.20
N ASN A 61 -4.61 15.94 -0.14
CA ASN A 61 -3.56 14.95 0.04
C ASN A 61 -4.13 13.53 0.10
N HIS A 62 -5.21 13.31 0.83
CA HIS A 62 -5.82 11.98 0.85
C HIS A 62 -6.40 11.58 -0.51
N GLN A 63 -7.06 12.50 -1.22
CA GLN A 63 -7.56 12.22 -2.56
C GLN A 63 -6.42 11.78 -3.49
N SER A 64 -5.32 12.53 -3.48
CA SER A 64 -4.12 12.18 -4.24
C SER A 64 -3.57 10.79 -3.90
N GLN A 65 -3.51 10.43 -2.60
CA GLN A 65 -3.08 9.10 -2.18
C GLN A 65 -4.02 7.97 -2.65
N MET A 66 -5.33 8.20 -2.65
CA MET A 66 -6.30 7.24 -3.19
C MET A 66 -6.17 7.08 -4.71
N GLU A 67 -5.95 8.17 -5.45
CA GLU A 67 -5.74 8.13 -6.90
C GLU A 67 -4.48 7.34 -7.27
N ILE A 68 -3.37 7.57 -6.55
CA ILE A 68 -2.12 6.81 -6.75
C ILE A 68 -2.32 5.32 -6.45
N PHE A 69 -3.04 5.00 -5.37
CA PHE A 69 -3.37 3.62 -5.03
C PHE A 69 -4.18 2.95 -6.14
N ASP A 70 -5.25 3.59 -6.61
CA ASP A 70 -6.11 3.06 -7.66
C ASP A 70 -5.39 2.91 -9.01
N GLU A 71 -4.51 3.85 -9.36
CA GLU A 71 -3.67 3.75 -10.56
C GLU A 71 -2.74 2.54 -10.49
N ASN A 72 -2.09 2.32 -9.34
CA ASN A 72 -1.22 1.17 -9.14
C ASN A 72 -1.98 -0.16 -9.21
N VAL A 73 -3.15 -0.23 -8.57
CA VAL A 73 -4.03 -1.40 -8.62
C VAL A 73 -4.47 -1.69 -10.05
N ALA A 74 -4.86 -0.66 -10.81
CA ALA A 74 -5.28 -0.82 -12.21
C ALA A 74 -4.13 -1.29 -13.11
N HIS A 75 -2.93 -0.74 -12.92
CA HIS A 75 -1.74 -1.15 -13.66
C HIS A 75 -1.39 -2.62 -13.41
N ILE A 76 -1.34 -3.04 -12.14
CA ILE A 76 -1.06 -4.43 -11.77
C ILE A 76 -2.17 -5.35 -12.30
N SER A 77 -3.44 -4.97 -12.14
CA SER A 77 -4.58 -5.76 -12.63
C SER A 77 -4.55 -5.96 -14.14
N THR A 78 -4.14 -4.93 -14.89
CA THR A 78 -3.97 -5.00 -16.34
C THR A 78 -2.86 -5.98 -16.71
N TRP A 79 -1.72 -5.90 -16.03
CA TRP A 79 -0.62 -6.84 -16.25
C TRP A 79 -1.04 -8.28 -15.91
N LEU A 80 -1.74 -8.50 -14.79
CA LEU A 80 -2.23 -9.82 -14.39
C LEU A 80 -3.16 -10.43 -15.43
N TYR A 81 -4.06 -9.64 -15.99
CA TYR A 81 -4.95 -10.08 -17.07
C TYR A 81 -4.16 -10.48 -18.33
N GLN A 82 -3.19 -9.66 -18.74
CA GLN A 82 -2.35 -9.94 -19.91
C GLN A 82 -1.47 -11.17 -19.71
N ALA A 83 -0.88 -11.32 -18.54
CA ALA A 83 -0.03 -12.46 -18.18
C ALA A 83 -0.83 -13.76 -18.20
N GLU A 84 -2.02 -13.79 -17.59
CA GLU A 84 -2.88 -14.98 -17.60
C GLU A 84 -3.28 -15.37 -19.03
N ALA A 85 -3.67 -14.40 -19.88
CA ALA A 85 -4.00 -14.68 -21.27
C ALA A 85 -2.81 -15.27 -22.06
N LEU A 86 -1.60 -14.77 -21.81
CA LEU A 86 -0.38 -15.31 -22.42
C LEU A 86 -0.07 -16.74 -21.95
N LEU A 87 -0.34 -17.04 -20.67
CA LEU A 87 -0.17 -18.38 -20.08
C LEU A 87 -1.19 -19.37 -20.64
N ASP A 88 -2.46 -18.97 -20.80
CA ASP A 88 -3.51 -19.81 -21.39
C ASP A 88 -3.20 -20.21 -22.84
N GLU A 89 -2.50 -19.34 -23.57
CA GLU A 89 -2.06 -19.62 -24.94
C GLU A 89 -0.75 -20.40 -25.03
N ILE A 90 -0.02 -20.55 -23.93
CA ILE A 90 1.38 -21.01 -23.97
C ILE A 90 1.47 -22.48 -24.37
N GLU A 91 0.50 -23.30 -24.00
CA GLU A 91 0.48 -24.74 -24.34
C GLU A 91 0.46 -24.99 -25.86
N LYS A 92 -0.13 -24.07 -26.63
CA LYS A 92 -0.29 -24.17 -28.09
C LYS A 92 0.96 -23.71 -28.87
N LYS A 93 1.96 -23.14 -28.20
CA LYS A 93 3.15 -22.54 -28.84
C LYS A 93 4.32 -23.53 -28.90
N PRO A 94 5.26 -23.40 -29.86
CA PRO A 94 6.51 -24.18 -29.88
C PRO A 94 7.37 -23.91 -28.64
N VAL A 95 8.14 -24.90 -28.17
CA VAL A 95 8.92 -24.84 -26.91
C VAL A 95 9.82 -23.61 -26.82
N ILE A 96 10.51 -23.26 -27.90
CA ILE A 96 11.38 -22.06 -27.94
C ILE A 96 10.59 -20.78 -27.62
N LYS A 97 9.40 -20.61 -28.22
CA LYS A 97 8.53 -19.45 -27.96
C LYS A 97 7.89 -19.50 -26.57
N LYS A 98 7.62 -20.70 -26.04
CA LYS A 98 7.16 -20.86 -24.64
C LYS A 98 8.24 -20.38 -23.69
N GLU A 99 9.48 -20.82 -23.87
CA GLU A 99 10.62 -20.44 -23.04
C GLU A 99 10.89 -18.94 -23.05
N GLU A 100 10.91 -18.31 -24.23
CA GLU A 100 11.04 -16.85 -24.36
C GLU A 100 9.93 -16.10 -23.61
N THR A 101 8.68 -16.57 -23.74
CA THR A 101 7.52 -15.94 -23.09
C THR A 101 7.59 -16.10 -21.57
N VAL A 102 7.90 -17.29 -21.06
CA VAL A 102 8.04 -17.52 -19.62
C VAL A 102 9.20 -16.72 -19.03
N LYS A 103 10.36 -16.66 -19.71
CA LYS A 103 11.49 -15.84 -19.26
C LYS A 103 11.12 -14.37 -19.15
N ARG A 104 10.40 -13.83 -20.14
CA ARG A 104 9.89 -12.45 -20.11
C ARG A 104 8.94 -12.23 -18.93
N LEU A 105 7.94 -13.10 -18.78
CA LEU A 105 6.95 -13.01 -17.70
C LEU A 105 7.59 -13.11 -16.30
N LEU A 106 8.65 -13.89 -16.13
CA LEU A 106 9.39 -13.96 -14.86
C LEU A 106 10.12 -12.65 -14.55
N SER A 107 10.74 -12.02 -15.56
CA SER A 107 11.39 -10.72 -15.36
C SER A 107 10.38 -9.63 -15.01
N GLU A 108 9.24 -9.61 -15.71
CA GLU A 108 8.16 -8.66 -15.42
C GLU A 108 7.51 -8.93 -14.05
N LEU A 109 7.40 -10.20 -13.64
CA LEU A 109 6.87 -10.59 -12.34
C LEU A 109 7.70 -10.01 -11.18
N ASP A 110 9.03 -9.95 -11.32
CA ASP A 110 9.90 -9.33 -10.31
C ASP A 110 9.61 -7.83 -10.17
N ASP A 111 9.48 -7.10 -11.29
CA ASP A 111 9.14 -5.67 -11.30
C ASP A 111 7.73 -5.42 -10.71
N VAL A 112 6.75 -6.25 -11.08
CA VAL A 112 5.38 -6.14 -10.57
C VAL A 112 5.32 -6.52 -9.09
N SER A 113 6.14 -7.47 -8.63
CA SER A 113 6.23 -7.82 -7.19
C SER A 113 6.60 -6.61 -6.35
N LEU A 114 7.62 -5.85 -6.76
CA LEU A 114 8.02 -4.61 -6.08
C LEU A 114 6.87 -3.59 -6.06
N ARG A 115 6.08 -3.52 -7.14
CA ARG A 115 4.93 -2.62 -7.20
C ARG A 115 3.78 -3.07 -6.29
N VAL A 116 3.53 -4.38 -6.18
CA VAL A 116 2.56 -4.94 -5.24
C VAL A 116 2.99 -4.65 -3.80
N ASP A 117 4.27 -4.77 -3.48
CA ASP A 117 4.81 -4.42 -2.15
C ASP A 117 4.53 -2.93 -1.83
N ASN A 118 4.79 -2.03 -2.78
CA ASN A 118 4.48 -0.61 -2.64
C ASN A 118 2.97 -0.36 -2.43
N VAL A 119 2.10 -1.06 -3.17
CA VAL A 119 0.65 -0.98 -2.98
C VAL A 119 0.22 -1.45 -1.59
N ARG A 120 0.86 -2.50 -1.05
CA ARG A 120 0.61 -2.95 0.33
C ARG A 120 1.00 -1.87 1.35
N ASP A 121 2.15 -1.24 1.17
CA ASP A 121 2.60 -0.15 2.05
C ASP A 121 1.68 1.07 1.99
N GLN A 122 1.29 1.49 0.77
CA GLN A 122 0.31 2.57 0.57
C GLN A 122 -1.04 2.25 1.22
N ALA A 123 -1.52 1.01 1.08
CA ALA A 123 -2.77 0.58 1.70
C ALA A 123 -2.72 0.69 3.23
N ILE A 124 -1.61 0.31 3.87
CA ILE A 124 -1.44 0.45 5.32
C ILE A 124 -1.58 1.92 5.74
N ILE A 125 -0.93 2.85 5.02
CA ILE A 125 -1.02 4.29 5.30
C ILE A 125 -2.45 4.80 5.11
N LEU A 126 -3.13 4.42 4.02
CA LEU A 126 -4.50 4.82 3.74
C LEU A 126 -5.49 4.31 4.80
N MET A 127 -5.35 3.05 5.23
CA MET A 127 -6.21 2.44 6.24
C MET A 127 -5.99 3.01 7.65
N ASN A 128 -4.78 3.49 7.95
CA ASN A 128 -4.45 4.07 9.26
C ASN A 128 -4.79 5.56 9.37
N SER A 129 -4.85 6.28 8.24
CA SER A 129 -4.96 7.75 8.26
C SER A 129 -6.38 8.30 8.45
N ARG A 130 -7.45 7.57 8.10
CA ARG A 130 -8.83 8.13 8.07
C ARG A 130 -9.93 7.22 8.63
N GLY A 131 -9.57 6.26 9.48
CA GLY A 131 -10.54 5.40 10.17
C GLY A 131 -11.21 4.36 9.27
N ASN A 132 -12.34 3.80 9.73
CA ASN A 132 -12.91 2.56 9.18
C ASN A 132 -13.39 2.66 7.73
N SER A 133 -13.86 3.83 7.27
CA SER A 133 -14.43 3.98 5.92
C SER A 133 -13.39 3.82 4.80
N CYS A 134 -12.14 4.25 5.02
CA CYS A 134 -11.08 3.99 4.04
C CYS A 134 -10.68 2.51 4.01
N ARG A 135 -10.68 1.85 5.17
CA ARG A 135 -10.43 0.41 5.28
C ARG A 135 -11.44 -0.41 4.49
N GLU A 136 -12.73 -0.09 4.58
CA GLU A 136 -13.80 -0.80 3.86
C GLU A 136 -13.64 -0.77 2.32
N LEU A 137 -12.95 0.24 1.78
CA LEU A 137 -12.71 0.37 0.33
C LEU A 137 -11.36 -0.24 -0.10
N VAL A 138 -10.31 -0.02 0.70
CA VAL A 138 -8.93 -0.39 0.36
C VAL A 138 -8.67 -1.88 0.62
N GLU A 139 -9.17 -2.41 1.74
CA GLU A 139 -8.97 -3.80 2.15
C GLU A 139 -9.46 -4.83 1.13
N PRO A 140 -10.70 -4.75 0.59
CA PRO A 140 -11.15 -5.71 -0.41
C PRO A 140 -10.34 -5.64 -1.71
N LYS A 141 -10.00 -4.43 -2.18
CA LYS A 141 -9.17 -4.24 -3.38
C LYS A 141 -7.79 -4.87 -3.19
N LEU A 142 -7.17 -4.66 -2.03
CA LEU A 142 -5.85 -5.22 -1.73
C LEU A 142 -5.88 -6.75 -1.64
N ALA A 143 -6.91 -7.30 -0.97
CA ALA A 143 -7.08 -8.74 -0.83
C ALA A 143 -7.27 -9.43 -2.19
N GLU A 144 -8.12 -8.84 -3.04
CA GLU A 144 -8.33 -9.34 -4.40
C GLU A 144 -7.04 -9.27 -5.24
N LEU A 145 -6.34 -8.15 -5.19
CA LEU A 145 -5.09 -7.96 -5.93
C LEU A 145 -4.03 -8.99 -5.51
N ASN A 146 -3.82 -9.18 -4.20
CA ASN A 146 -2.86 -10.15 -3.68
C ASN A 146 -3.22 -11.58 -4.09
N ARG A 147 -4.51 -11.94 -4.00
CA ARG A 147 -4.99 -13.27 -4.43
C ARG A 147 -4.72 -13.50 -5.92
N ASN A 148 -5.03 -12.51 -6.77
CA ASN A 148 -4.82 -12.61 -8.20
C ASN A 148 -3.33 -12.67 -8.56
N PHE A 149 -2.51 -11.85 -7.90
CA PHE A 149 -1.07 -11.85 -8.08
C PHE A 149 -0.44 -13.19 -7.72
N GLU A 150 -0.82 -13.77 -6.57
CA GLU A 150 -0.32 -15.08 -6.15
C GLU A 150 -0.72 -16.17 -7.15
N LYS A 151 -1.97 -16.17 -7.62
CA LYS A 151 -2.46 -17.12 -8.63
C LYS A 151 -1.60 -17.07 -9.91
N VAL A 152 -1.41 -15.87 -10.47
CA VAL A 152 -0.63 -15.71 -11.71
C VAL A 152 0.85 -16.02 -11.48
N SER A 153 1.44 -15.60 -10.36
CA SER A 153 2.81 -15.92 -9.98
C SER A 153 3.05 -17.43 -9.93
N GLN A 154 2.13 -18.18 -9.32
CA GLN A 154 2.19 -19.64 -9.28
C GLN A 154 2.03 -20.26 -10.67
N HIS A 155 1.12 -19.73 -11.50
CA HIS A 155 0.92 -20.20 -12.87
C HIS A 155 2.18 -20.00 -13.74
N ILE A 156 2.85 -18.84 -13.65
CA ILE A 156 4.12 -18.57 -14.33
C ILE A 156 5.21 -19.55 -13.87
N LYS A 157 5.32 -19.79 -12.57
CA LYS A 157 6.30 -20.74 -11.99
C LYS A 157 6.03 -22.17 -12.47
N ALA A 158 4.77 -22.60 -12.53
CA ALA A 158 4.38 -23.90 -13.05
C ALA A 158 4.70 -24.04 -14.55
N ALA A 159 4.40 -23.02 -15.35
CA ALA A 159 4.73 -22.97 -16.77
C ALA A 159 6.25 -23.08 -17.01
N LYS A 160 7.07 -22.43 -16.17
CA LYS A 160 8.54 -22.59 -16.21
C LYS A 160 8.97 -24.04 -16.03
N MET A 161 8.41 -24.75 -15.06
CA MET A 161 8.75 -26.14 -14.79
C MET A 161 8.36 -27.04 -15.97
N LEU A 162 7.20 -26.80 -16.58
CA LEU A 162 6.73 -27.55 -17.76
C LEU A 162 7.64 -27.31 -18.97
N VAL A 163 8.02 -26.06 -19.24
CA VAL A 163 8.91 -25.72 -20.36
C VAL A 163 10.30 -26.33 -20.18
N ASN A 164 10.84 -26.35 -18.96
CA ASN A 164 12.13 -26.99 -18.68
C ASN A 164 12.09 -28.50 -18.97
N HIS A 165 10.97 -29.16 -18.65
CA HIS A 165 10.78 -30.59 -18.95
C HIS A 165 10.64 -30.85 -20.45
N ASP A 166 9.86 -30.03 -21.16
CA ASP A 166 9.70 -30.10 -22.62
C ASP A 166 11.03 -29.86 -23.36
N ALA A 167 11.85 -28.92 -22.88
CA ALA A 167 13.16 -28.62 -23.46
C ALA A 167 14.16 -29.78 -23.28
N LEU A 168 14.14 -30.45 -22.12
CA LEU A 168 14.97 -31.62 -21.87
C LEU A 168 14.59 -32.80 -22.77
N ALA A 169 13.29 -32.96 -23.07
CA ALA A 169 12.77 -33.99 -23.96
C ALA A 169 13.04 -33.72 -25.46
N GLN A 170 13.32 -32.48 -25.86
CA GLN A 170 13.54 -32.07 -27.26
C GLN A 170 15.02 -31.87 -27.64
N SER A 171 15.97 -32.12 -26.73
CA SER A 171 17.39 -32.10 -27.07
C SER A 171 17.69 -33.10 -28.19
N PRO A 172 18.11 -32.66 -29.40
CA PRO A 172 18.60 -33.57 -30.42
C PRO A 172 19.91 -34.18 -29.91
N GLY A 173 20.02 -35.51 -29.99
CA GLY A 173 21.24 -36.21 -29.64
C GLY A 173 22.45 -35.70 -30.44
N GLU A 174 23.31 -34.94 -29.78
CA GLU A 174 24.72 -34.85 -30.11
C GLU A 174 25.52 -35.20 -28.85
N GLY A 175 26.02 -36.44 -28.82
CA GLY A 175 27.16 -36.83 -27.99
C GLY A 175 26.99 -36.71 -26.48
N SER A 176 26.06 -37.43 -25.88
CA SER A 176 26.27 -37.89 -24.51
C SER A 176 25.79 -39.32 -24.37
N VAL A 177 26.70 -40.18 -23.92
CA VAL A 177 26.46 -41.57 -23.56
C VAL A 177 25.21 -41.60 -22.69
N PRO A 178 24.18 -42.40 -23.04
CA PRO A 178 23.04 -42.54 -22.16
C PRO A 178 23.59 -43.18 -20.89
N THR A 179 23.46 -42.50 -19.75
CA THR A 179 23.41 -43.18 -18.46
C THR A 179 22.06 -43.90 -18.44
N GLU A 180 21.94 -44.92 -19.29
CA GLU A 180 21.09 -46.06 -18.98
C GLU A 180 21.64 -46.53 -17.64
N THR A 181 20.90 -46.27 -16.56
CA THR A 181 21.04 -47.10 -15.37
C THR A 181 20.69 -48.49 -15.86
N THR A 182 21.72 -49.24 -16.26
CA THR A 182 21.53 -50.51 -16.94
C THR A 182 20.71 -51.39 -16.00
N ALA A 183 19.86 -52.28 -16.54
CA ALA A 183 19.14 -53.23 -15.70
C ALA A 183 20.07 -53.96 -14.71
N VAL A 184 21.34 -54.11 -15.09
CA VAL A 184 22.44 -54.63 -14.28
C VAL A 184 22.77 -53.75 -13.07
N GLU A 185 22.80 -52.41 -13.21
CA GLU A 185 23.02 -51.50 -12.08
C GLU A 185 21.85 -51.52 -11.09
N LEU A 186 20.61 -51.66 -11.56
CA LEU A 186 19.44 -51.84 -10.69
C LEU A 186 19.49 -53.19 -9.95
N GLU A 187 19.89 -54.26 -10.65
CA GLU A 187 20.01 -55.61 -10.08
C GLU A 187 21.16 -55.69 -9.05
N VAL A 188 22.26 -54.96 -9.28
CA VAL A 188 23.36 -54.80 -8.32
C VAL A 188 22.90 -54.02 -7.09
N PHE A 189 22.18 -52.91 -7.27
CA PHE A 189 21.65 -52.13 -6.16
C PHE A 189 20.60 -52.91 -5.34
N GLU A 190 19.73 -53.68 -6.01
CA GLU A 190 18.76 -54.56 -5.35
C GLU A 190 19.46 -55.67 -4.55
N SER A 191 20.53 -56.24 -5.10
CA SER A 191 21.37 -57.21 -4.40
C SER A 191 22.06 -56.61 -3.17
N GLU A 192 22.57 -55.38 -3.27
CA GLU A 192 23.16 -54.66 -2.14
C GLU A 192 22.13 -54.35 -1.04
N LEU A 193 20.91 -53.98 -1.42
CA LEU A 193 19.82 -53.72 -0.47
C LEU A 193 19.45 -54.98 0.33
N LEU A 194 19.37 -56.14 -0.34
CA LEU A 194 19.11 -57.43 0.30
C LEU A 194 20.23 -57.84 1.26
N VAL A 195 21.49 -57.54 0.93
CA VAL A 195 22.62 -57.77 1.83
C VAL A 195 22.50 -56.91 3.09
N VAL A 196 22.17 -55.62 2.94
CA VAL A 196 21.98 -54.69 4.07
C VAL A 196 20.80 -55.13 4.95
N GLN A 197 19.68 -55.54 4.35
CA GLN A 197 18.54 -56.07 5.08
C GLN A 197 18.91 -57.30 5.93
N LYS A 198 19.69 -58.23 5.36
CA LYS A 198 20.15 -59.44 6.06
C LYS A 198 21.17 -59.16 7.16
N VAL A 199 21.92 -58.07 7.05
CA VAL A 199 22.80 -57.57 8.13
C VAL A 199 21.96 -56.98 9.25
N LEU A 200 20.95 -56.15 8.92
CA LEU A 200 20.02 -55.58 9.89
C LEU A 200 19.23 -56.65 10.66
N GLU A 201 18.73 -57.68 9.99
CA GLU A 201 18.06 -58.81 10.64
C GLU A 201 19.00 -59.56 11.61
N ARG A 202 20.27 -59.74 11.25
CA ARG A 202 21.26 -60.34 12.16
C ARG A 202 21.57 -59.46 13.37
N CYS A 203 21.66 -58.15 13.19
CA CYS A 203 21.83 -57.20 14.30
C CYS A 203 20.60 -57.17 15.23
N LEU A 204 19.41 -57.40 14.69
CA LEU A 204 18.16 -57.49 15.47
C LEU A 204 17.99 -58.87 16.16
N GLN A 205 18.63 -59.91 15.63
CA GLN A 205 18.59 -61.27 16.19
C GLN A 205 19.71 -61.56 17.19
N SER A 206 20.73 -60.70 17.32
CA SER A 206 21.69 -60.81 18.44
C SER A 206 20.98 -60.40 19.73
N PRO A 207 20.73 -61.32 20.69
CA PRO A 207 20.20 -60.94 21.98
C PRO A 207 21.26 -60.07 22.66
N THR A 208 20.81 -58.95 23.21
CA THR A 208 21.52 -58.21 24.24
C THR A 208 22.05 -59.19 25.29
N GLU A 209 23.35 -59.48 25.29
CA GLU A 209 23.99 -60.01 26.48
C GLU A 209 23.94 -58.92 27.54
N SER A 210 22.98 -59.13 28.44
CA SER A 210 22.76 -58.46 29.70
C SER A 210 24.04 -58.14 30.44
N GLU A 211 24.04 -56.95 31.04
CA GLU A 211 24.76 -56.53 32.22
C GLU A 211 25.34 -57.67 33.07
N LYS A 212 26.62 -57.54 33.39
CA LYS A 212 27.15 -57.80 34.74
C LYS A 212 28.35 -56.91 35.03
#